data_AF-A0A642VCE8-F1
#
_entry.id   AF-A0A642VCE8-F1
#
_cell.length_a   1.000
_cell.length_b   1.000
_cell.length_c   1.000
_cell.angle_alpha   90.00
_cell.angle_beta   90.00
_cell.angle_gamma   90.00
#
_symmetry.space_group_name_H-M   'P 1'
#
loop_
_entity.id
_entity.type
_entity.pdbx_description
1 polymer ?
#
loop_
_entity_poly.entity_id
_entity_poly.type
_entity_poly.pdbx_seq_one_letter_code
_entity_poly.pdbx_strand_id
1 'polypeptide(L)'
;MRFEPEISDSENRGMDVAKAFLEPVKKKFPWITYADLWTLGGAVAVEALGGPKIEWKPGRIDYENDMDVPPQGRLPYGHDKPQELREKFYRMGFNDQEIVALSGAHVLGRCHTERSGYDGKWVDEPTVFSNDFFDDLTTSQWFWQKSPAGKYQFYDDEQDQMMLPSDMALLQDDEFKYWAHTYAKDQKLFFDHFAKAYSKLLELGIHRDSNGIARVNKFARNNL
;
A
#
# COMPACT_ATOMS: atom_id res chain seq x y z
N MET A 1 -2.17 -12.14 -7.23
CA MET A 1 -0.77 -12.03 -7.70
C MET A 1 0.01 -13.37 -7.82
N ARG A 2 -0.60 -14.56 -7.72
CA ARG A 2 0.11 -15.83 -7.98
C ARG A 2 0.27 -16.14 -9.46
N PHE A 3 -0.70 -15.69 -10.26
CA PHE A 3 -0.80 -15.99 -11.68
C PHE A 3 -0.26 -14.85 -12.54
N GLU A 4 0.15 -15.22 -13.77
CA GLU A 4 0.90 -14.36 -14.68
C GLU A 4 0.19 -13.04 -15.04
N PRO A 5 -1.13 -13.01 -15.34
CA PRO A 5 -1.75 -11.77 -15.78
C PRO A 5 -1.71 -10.63 -14.74
N GLU A 6 -1.65 -10.97 -13.44
CA GLU A 6 -1.59 -9.99 -12.35
C GLU A 6 -0.15 -9.64 -11.96
N ILE A 7 0.74 -10.63 -11.85
CA ILE A 7 2.13 -10.40 -11.45
C ILE A 7 2.93 -9.67 -12.53
N SER A 8 2.50 -9.76 -13.79
CA SER A 8 3.06 -9.03 -14.92
C SER A 8 2.55 -7.59 -15.05
N ASP A 9 1.59 -7.15 -14.23
CA ASP A 9 1.21 -5.73 -14.16
C ASP A 9 2.46 -4.90 -13.80
N SER A 10 2.68 -3.79 -14.51
CA SER A 10 3.83 -2.91 -14.31
C SER A 10 3.98 -2.40 -12.88
N GLU A 11 2.87 -2.22 -12.17
CA GLU A 11 2.89 -1.74 -10.78
C GLU A 11 3.22 -2.86 -9.76
N ASN A 12 3.25 -4.12 -10.20
CA ASN A 12 3.66 -5.27 -9.39
C ASN A 12 5.13 -5.68 -9.62
N ARG A 13 5.91 -4.92 -10.41
CA ARG A 13 7.33 -5.25 -10.66
C ARG A 13 8.14 -5.30 -9.36
N GLY A 14 8.83 -6.42 -9.14
CA GLY A 14 9.62 -6.70 -7.94
C GLY A 14 8.87 -7.45 -6.84
N MET A 15 7.57 -7.73 -7.00
CA MET A 15 6.80 -8.53 -6.04
C MET A 15 7.19 -10.01 -6.03
N ASP A 16 7.87 -10.49 -7.07
CA ASP A 16 8.48 -11.82 -7.11
C ASP A 16 9.49 -12.03 -5.98
N VAL A 17 10.24 -10.99 -5.59
CA VAL A 17 11.18 -11.03 -4.46
C VAL A 17 10.44 -11.24 -3.14
N ALA A 18 9.35 -10.50 -2.91
CA ALA A 18 8.53 -10.64 -1.70
C ALA A 18 7.84 -12.01 -1.63
N LYS A 19 7.36 -12.52 -2.77
CA LYS A 19 6.81 -13.89 -2.87
C LYS A 19 7.87 -14.93 -2.49
N ALA A 20 9.05 -14.85 -3.11
CA ALA A 20 10.16 -15.75 -2.84
C ALA A 20 10.60 -15.73 -1.37
N PHE A 21 10.59 -14.55 -0.74
CA PHE A 21 10.89 -14.39 0.70
C PHE A 21 9.92 -15.18 1.60
N LEU A 22 8.64 -15.27 1.24
CA LEU A 22 7.62 -15.99 2.01
C LEU A 22 7.51 -17.49 1.69
N GLU A 23 8.11 -17.97 0.59
CA GLU A 23 8.05 -19.40 0.22
C GLU A 23 8.59 -20.35 1.30
N PRO A 24 9.71 -20.06 2.01
CA PRO A 24 10.15 -20.91 3.12
C PRO A 24 9.11 -21.03 4.24
N VAL A 25 8.36 -19.96 4.51
CA VAL A 25 7.26 -19.96 5.50
C VAL A 25 6.11 -20.83 5.00
N LYS A 26 5.71 -20.67 3.73
CA LYS A 26 4.68 -21.51 3.11
C LYS A 26 5.06 -22.99 3.12
N LYS A 27 6.31 -23.33 2.83
CA LYS A 27 6.82 -24.72 2.87
C LYS A 27 6.75 -25.30 4.28
N LYS A 28 7.05 -24.50 5.30
CA LYS A 28 6.97 -24.93 6.71
C LYS A 28 5.53 -25.08 7.21
N PHE A 29 4.63 -24.24 6.72
CA PHE A 29 3.22 -24.23 7.10
C PHE A 29 2.32 -24.41 5.86
N PRO A 30 2.29 -25.62 5.26
CA PRO A 30 1.58 -25.82 3.99
C PRO A 30 0.07 -25.59 4.09
N TRP A 31 -0.50 -25.61 5.30
CA TRP A 31 -1.92 -25.39 5.59
C TRP A 31 -2.37 -23.93 5.42
N ILE A 32 -1.50 -22.92 5.54
CA ILE A 32 -1.90 -21.52 5.35
C ILE A 32 -2.01 -21.24 3.85
N THR A 33 -3.05 -20.54 3.39
CA THR A 33 -3.16 -20.15 1.98
C THR A 33 -2.14 -19.06 1.66
N TYR A 34 -1.74 -18.92 0.39
CA TYR A 34 -0.89 -17.79 -0.02
C TYR A 34 -1.59 -16.46 0.22
N ALA A 35 -2.91 -16.40 -0.03
CA ALA A 35 -3.72 -15.21 0.27
C ALA A 35 -3.65 -14.80 1.75
N ASP A 36 -3.76 -15.74 2.70
CA ASP A 36 -3.60 -15.43 4.12
C ASP A 36 -2.13 -15.15 4.48
N LEU A 37 -1.18 -15.90 3.95
CA LEU A 37 0.24 -15.72 4.26
C LEU A 37 0.74 -14.32 3.86
N TRP A 38 0.37 -13.83 2.68
CA TRP A 38 0.82 -12.52 2.20
C TRP A 38 0.21 -11.37 2.99
N THR A 39 -1.09 -11.45 3.29
CA THR A 39 -1.76 -10.42 4.10
C THR A 39 -1.31 -10.43 5.56
N LEU A 40 -1.05 -11.62 6.13
CA LEU A 40 -0.44 -11.75 7.44
C LEU A 40 0.98 -11.20 7.46
N GLY A 41 1.78 -11.47 6.42
CA GLY A 41 3.14 -10.95 6.29
C GLY A 41 3.18 -9.42 6.34
N GLY A 42 2.27 -8.74 5.61
CA GLY A 42 2.14 -7.29 5.66
C GLY A 42 1.75 -6.77 7.06
N ALA A 43 0.73 -7.37 7.68
CA ALA A 43 0.31 -6.99 9.03
C ALA A 43 1.42 -7.17 10.09
N VAL A 44 2.14 -8.29 10.04
CA VAL A 44 3.27 -8.58 10.94
C VAL A 44 4.44 -7.64 10.68
N ALA A 45 4.71 -7.28 9.42
CA ALA A 45 5.79 -6.34 9.10
C ALA A 45 5.53 -4.97 9.71
N VAL A 46 4.30 -4.43 9.61
CA VAL A 46 3.95 -3.14 10.24
C VAL A 46 4.21 -3.17 11.74
N GLU A 47 3.72 -4.20 12.45
CA GLU A 47 3.91 -4.32 13.91
C GLU A 47 5.40 -4.53 14.28
N ALA A 48 6.13 -5.35 13.52
CA ALA A 48 7.54 -5.63 13.76
C ALA A 48 8.46 -4.41 13.55
N LEU A 49 8.04 -3.46 12.71
CA LEU A 49 8.76 -2.22 12.43
C LEU A 49 8.31 -1.06 13.34
N GLY A 50 7.54 -1.33 14.41
CA GLY A 50 7.14 -0.34 15.41
C GLY A 50 5.79 0.32 15.15
N GLY A 51 5.07 -0.09 14.11
CA GLY A 51 3.76 0.43 13.76
C GLY A 51 2.62 -0.13 14.60
N PRO A 52 1.36 0.26 14.31
CA PRO A 52 0.22 -0.21 15.07
C PRO A 52 -0.08 -1.68 14.81
N LYS A 53 -0.67 -2.34 15.81
CA LYS A 53 -1.23 -3.67 15.64
C LYS A 53 -2.39 -3.63 14.65
N ILE A 54 -2.31 -4.44 13.60
CA ILE A 54 -3.35 -4.58 12.58
C ILE A 54 -4.31 -5.71 12.99
N GLU A 55 -5.62 -5.43 13.01
CA GLU A 55 -6.61 -6.48 13.16
C GLU A 55 -6.64 -7.33 11.87
N TRP A 56 -5.99 -8.48 11.92
CA TRP A 56 -5.93 -9.44 10.82
C TRP A 56 -6.79 -10.67 11.11
N LYS A 57 -7.50 -11.16 10.08
CA LYS A 57 -8.38 -12.33 10.20
C LYS A 57 -8.03 -13.37 9.14
N PRO A 58 -7.83 -14.65 9.50
CA PRO A 58 -7.58 -15.72 8.55
C PRO A 58 -8.86 -16.10 7.78
N GLY A 59 -8.69 -16.99 6.81
CA GLY A 59 -9.75 -17.69 6.09
C GLY A 59 -9.83 -17.35 4.60
N ARG A 60 -8.86 -16.63 4.04
CA ARG A 60 -8.79 -16.44 2.58
C ARG A 60 -8.51 -17.77 1.91
N ILE A 61 -9.13 -17.96 0.75
CA ILE A 61 -8.86 -19.10 -0.11
C ILE A 61 -7.93 -18.72 -1.25
N ASP A 62 -7.11 -19.66 -1.67
CA ASP A 62 -6.33 -19.55 -2.88
C ASP A 62 -7.21 -19.92 -4.09
N TYR A 63 -7.27 -19.05 -5.09
CA TYR A 63 -7.86 -19.43 -6.38
C TYR A 63 -7.02 -20.53 -7.06
N GLU A 64 -7.69 -21.49 -7.69
CA GLU A 64 -6.99 -22.64 -8.31
C GLU A 64 -6.33 -22.29 -9.65
N ASN A 65 -6.85 -21.27 -10.34
CA ASN A 65 -6.39 -20.83 -11.65
C ASN A 65 -6.57 -19.30 -11.82
N ASP A 66 -6.21 -18.81 -12.99
CA ASP A 66 -6.16 -17.40 -13.35
C ASP A 66 -7.48 -16.81 -13.88
N MET A 67 -8.57 -17.59 -13.89
CA MET A 67 -9.85 -17.18 -14.48
C MET A 67 -10.47 -15.92 -13.85
N ASP A 68 -10.18 -15.69 -12.56
CA ASP A 68 -10.71 -14.57 -11.78
C ASP A 68 -9.62 -13.52 -11.49
N VAL A 69 -8.50 -13.53 -12.23
CA VAL A 69 -7.47 -12.50 -12.13
C VAL A 69 -8.05 -11.16 -12.63
N PRO A 70 -7.97 -10.09 -11.82
CA PRO A 70 -8.48 -8.79 -12.23
C PRO A 70 -7.69 -8.22 -13.43
N PRO A 71 -8.32 -7.38 -14.26
CA PRO A 71 -7.60 -6.63 -15.29
C PRO A 71 -6.55 -5.71 -14.67
N GLN A 72 -5.46 -5.50 -15.41
CA GLN A 72 -4.38 -4.59 -15.05
C GLN A 72 -4.84 -3.12 -15.00
N GLY A 73 -4.04 -2.27 -14.38
CA GLY A 73 -4.32 -0.82 -14.29
C GLY A 73 -5.35 -0.45 -13.23
N ARG A 74 -5.64 -1.36 -12.30
CA ARG A 74 -6.47 -1.07 -11.12
C ARG A 74 -5.69 -0.41 -9.97
N LEU A 75 -4.36 -0.49 -10.00
CA LEU A 75 -3.46 0.05 -8.98
C LEU A 75 -3.24 1.56 -9.16
N PRO A 76 -2.99 2.32 -8.07
CA PRO A 76 -2.55 3.71 -8.17
C PRO A 76 -1.19 3.81 -8.84
N TYR A 77 -0.97 4.88 -9.59
CA TYR A 77 0.33 5.21 -10.18
C TYR A 77 1.01 6.29 -9.34
N GLY A 78 2.35 6.27 -9.28
CA GLY A 78 3.13 7.30 -8.57
C GLY A 78 2.99 8.74 -9.11
N HIS A 79 2.20 8.95 -10.16
CA HIS A 79 1.91 10.27 -10.73
C HIS A 79 0.42 10.63 -10.73
N ASP A 80 -0.41 9.82 -10.05
CA ASP A 80 -1.83 10.11 -9.92
C ASP A 80 -2.06 11.44 -9.20
N LYS A 81 -3.02 12.21 -9.69
CA LYS A 81 -3.53 13.44 -9.10
C LYS A 81 -4.61 13.13 -8.06
N PRO A 82 -5.04 14.12 -7.24
CA PRO A 82 -5.99 13.86 -6.16
C PRO A 82 -7.28 13.16 -6.62
N GLN A 83 -7.83 13.58 -7.77
CA GLN A 83 -9.05 12.98 -8.32
C GLN A 83 -8.84 11.54 -8.80
N GLU A 84 -7.68 11.23 -9.39
CA GLU A 84 -7.34 9.88 -9.87
C GLU A 84 -7.10 8.92 -8.69
N LEU A 85 -6.50 9.41 -7.60
CA LEU A 85 -6.41 8.68 -6.34
C LEU A 85 -7.81 8.37 -5.79
N ARG A 86 -8.70 9.38 -5.71
CA ARG A 86 -10.10 9.17 -5.28
C ARG A 86 -10.79 8.13 -6.14
N GLU A 87 -10.72 8.22 -7.46
CA GLU A 87 -11.38 7.27 -8.36
C GLU A 87 -10.97 5.81 -8.09
N LYS A 88 -9.68 5.57 -7.85
CA LYS A 88 -9.15 4.23 -7.57
C LYS A 88 -9.55 3.73 -6.18
N PHE A 89 -9.46 4.59 -5.17
CA PHE A 89 -9.72 4.22 -3.77
C PHE A 89 -11.21 4.22 -3.39
N TYR A 90 -12.01 5.11 -3.96
CA TYR A 90 -13.47 5.14 -3.74
C TYR A 90 -14.14 3.90 -4.32
N ARG A 91 -13.63 3.36 -5.44
CA ARG A 91 -14.04 2.04 -5.97
C ARG A 91 -13.82 0.92 -4.95
N MET A 92 -12.80 1.05 -4.09
CA MET A 92 -12.50 0.12 -3.00
C MET A 92 -13.25 0.45 -1.70
N GLY A 93 -14.11 1.48 -1.72
CA GLY A 93 -14.90 1.91 -0.58
C GLY A 93 -14.15 2.74 0.45
N PHE A 94 -12.99 3.29 0.11
CA PHE A 94 -12.26 4.20 1.01
C PHE A 94 -12.74 5.64 0.87
N ASN A 95 -12.63 6.41 1.96
CA ASN A 95 -12.82 7.86 1.96
C ASN A 95 -11.47 8.60 1.94
N ASP A 96 -11.51 9.93 1.88
CA ASP A 96 -10.30 10.75 1.79
C ASP A 96 -9.34 10.56 2.97
N GLN A 97 -9.87 10.47 4.19
CA GLN A 97 -9.08 10.23 5.40
C GLN A 97 -8.31 8.90 5.32
N GLU A 98 -8.96 7.84 4.84
CA GLU A 98 -8.39 6.50 4.71
C GLU A 98 -7.36 6.44 3.59
N ILE A 99 -7.55 7.16 2.49
CA ILE A 99 -6.56 7.31 1.41
C ILE A 99 -5.27 7.89 1.98
N VAL A 100 -5.38 9.05 2.65
CA VAL A 100 -4.21 9.74 3.22
C VAL A 100 -3.54 8.87 4.29
N ALA A 101 -4.31 8.21 5.15
CA ALA A 101 -3.75 7.29 6.14
C ALA A 101 -2.94 6.18 5.46
N LEU A 102 -3.49 5.50 4.46
CA LEU A 102 -2.79 4.42 3.75
C LEU A 102 -1.53 4.88 3.03
N SER A 103 -1.52 6.10 2.47
CA SER A 103 -0.31 6.70 1.86
C SER A 103 0.84 6.83 2.86
N GLY A 104 0.55 6.95 4.16
CA GLY A 104 1.57 6.96 5.22
C GLY A 104 2.44 5.71 5.28
N ALA A 105 2.05 4.60 4.64
CA ALA A 105 2.91 3.42 4.49
C ALA A 105 4.21 3.71 3.71
N HIS A 106 4.28 4.81 2.95
CA HIS A 106 5.51 5.27 2.30
C HIS A 106 6.62 5.67 3.28
N VAL A 107 6.34 5.77 4.58
CA VAL A 107 7.39 5.82 5.62
C VAL A 107 8.32 4.60 5.56
N LEU A 108 7.86 3.48 4.98
CA LEU A 108 8.67 2.26 4.85
C LEU A 108 9.28 2.12 3.45
N GLY A 109 10.55 1.72 3.44
CA GLY A 109 11.26 1.30 2.25
C GLY A 109 11.65 2.46 1.32
N ARG A 110 11.67 2.15 0.01
CA ARG A 110 12.15 3.07 -1.02
C ARG A 110 11.65 2.68 -2.41
N CYS A 111 11.62 3.66 -3.32
CA CYS A 111 11.56 3.41 -4.75
C CYS A 111 12.90 2.87 -5.27
N HIS A 112 12.79 2.04 -6.31
CA HIS A 112 13.91 1.47 -7.05
C HIS A 112 13.75 1.74 -8.54
N THR A 113 14.82 2.25 -9.15
CA THR A 113 14.87 2.65 -10.57
C THR A 113 14.39 1.53 -11.50
N GLU A 114 14.84 0.29 -11.29
CA GLU A 114 14.55 -0.86 -12.15
C GLU A 114 13.12 -1.41 -12.02
N ARG A 115 12.39 -1.02 -10.97
CA ARG A 115 11.02 -1.49 -10.71
C ARG A 115 10.00 -0.46 -11.15
N SER A 116 10.13 0.75 -10.62
CA SER A 116 9.12 1.79 -10.78
C SER A 116 9.56 2.91 -11.73
N GLY A 117 10.86 3.02 -12.01
CA GLY A 117 11.48 4.18 -12.67
C GLY A 117 11.67 5.38 -11.75
N TYR A 118 11.11 5.35 -10.53
CA TYR A 118 11.42 6.30 -9.46
C TYR A 118 12.57 5.76 -8.61
N ASP A 119 13.27 6.64 -7.87
CA ASP A 119 14.42 6.25 -7.07
C ASP A 119 14.54 7.06 -5.77
N GLY A 120 14.80 6.37 -4.66
CA GLY A 120 15.06 7.02 -3.36
C GLY A 120 14.10 6.57 -2.27
N LYS A 121 14.49 6.82 -1.01
CA LYS A 121 13.69 6.59 0.20
C LYS A 121 12.83 7.82 0.48
N TRP A 122 11.69 7.65 1.15
CA TRP A 122 10.85 8.80 1.54
C TRP A 122 11.33 9.51 2.79
N VAL A 123 11.90 8.75 3.73
CA VAL A 123 12.33 9.21 5.05
C VAL A 123 13.70 8.65 5.39
N ASP A 124 14.35 9.21 6.42
CA ASP A 124 15.71 8.82 6.83
C ASP A 124 15.80 7.40 7.40
N GLU A 125 14.78 6.99 8.14
CA GLU A 125 14.69 5.69 8.82
C GLU A 125 13.63 4.79 8.16
N PRO A 126 13.84 4.30 6.91
CA PRO A 126 12.83 3.59 6.12
C PRO A 126 12.49 2.18 6.63
N THR A 127 12.95 1.82 7.83
CA THR A 127 12.67 0.55 8.50
C THR A 127 12.00 0.75 9.86
N VAL A 128 11.57 1.97 10.16
CA VAL A 128 10.76 2.31 11.33
C VAL A 128 9.43 2.84 10.84
N PHE A 129 8.33 2.26 11.33
CA PHE A 129 7.00 2.78 11.04
C PHE A 129 6.72 3.93 12.00
N SER A 130 6.80 5.16 11.50
CA SER A 130 6.55 6.42 12.21
C SER A 130 5.59 7.31 11.40
N ASN A 131 5.32 8.55 11.84
CA ASN A 131 4.62 9.54 11.03
C ASN A 131 5.57 10.45 10.21
N ASP A 132 6.86 10.14 10.14
CA ASP A 132 7.88 10.99 9.50
C ASP A 132 7.57 11.27 8.03
N PHE A 133 6.93 10.34 7.32
CA PHE A 133 6.47 10.59 5.94
C PHE A 133 5.59 11.85 5.85
N PHE A 134 4.66 12.05 6.79
CA PHE A 134 3.81 13.24 6.79
C PHE A 134 4.55 14.48 7.30
N ASP A 135 5.45 14.31 8.27
CA ASP A 135 6.26 15.42 8.78
C ASP A 135 7.15 15.99 7.67
N ASP A 136 7.95 15.15 7.02
CA ASP A 136 8.83 15.52 5.91
C ASP A 136 8.01 16.06 4.73
N LEU A 137 6.91 15.38 4.35
CA LEU A 137 6.04 15.85 3.26
C LEU A 137 5.54 17.28 3.50
N THR A 138 5.18 17.62 4.74
CA THR A 138 4.53 18.90 5.06
C THR A 138 5.47 20.01 5.51
N THR A 139 6.72 19.70 5.85
CA THR A 139 7.68 20.67 6.41
C THR A 139 8.89 20.91 5.51
N SER A 140 9.31 19.92 4.72
CA SER A 140 10.47 20.01 3.84
C SER A 140 10.18 20.80 2.56
N GLN A 141 11.25 21.33 1.96
CA GLN A 141 11.20 21.91 0.63
C GLN A 141 11.51 20.85 -0.42
N TRP A 142 10.63 20.74 -1.41
CA TRP A 142 10.67 19.69 -2.44
C TRP A 142 10.96 20.27 -3.82
N PHE A 143 11.94 19.71 -4.53
CA PHE A 143 12.39 20.18 -5.84
C PHE A 143 12.05 19.17 -6.94
N TRP A 144 11.36 19.62 -7.97
CA TRP A 144 10.95 18.80 -9.11
C TRP A 144 12.13 18.47 -10.03
N GLN A 145 12.57 17.21 -10.05
CA GLN A 145 13.74 16.76 -10.81
C GLN A 145 13.51 15.36 -11.41
N LYS A 146 14.45 14.91 -12.24
CA LYS A 146 14.39 13.56 -12.86
C LYS A 146 15.17 12.55 -12.02
N SER A 147 14.57 11.38 -11.84
CA SER A 147 15.25 10.17 -11.37
C SER A 147 16.33 9.71 -12.37
N PRO A 148 17.21 8.76 -11.98
CA PRO A 148 18.17 8.14 -12.91
C PRO A 148 17.53 7.50 -14.15
N ALA A 149 16.29 6.99 -14.05
CA ALA A 149 15.52 6.46 -15.19
C ALA A 149 14.73 7.54 -15.96
N GLY A 150 14.87 8.82 -15.59
CA GLY A 150 14.26 9.94 -16.30
C GLY A 150 12.80 10.22 -15.96
N LYS A 151 12.21 9.53 -14.95
CA LYS A 151 10.89 9.89 -14.42
C LYS A 151 11.02 11.12 -13.54
N TYR A 152 10.04 12.02 -13.60
CA TYR A 152 10.04 13.16 -12.70
C TYR A 152 9.46 12.80 -11.33
N GLN A 153 10.16 13.23 -10.29
CA GLN A 153 9.78 13.13 -8.88
C GLN A 153 10.31 14.34 -8.14
N PHE A 154 10.02 14.42 -6.84
CA PHE A 154 10.54 15.46 -5.98
C PHE A 154 11.69 14.91 -5.15
N TYR A 155 12.71 15.73 -4.94
CA TYR A 155 13.81 15.48 -4.01
C TYR A 155 13.91 16.62 -3.02
N ASP A 156 14.46 16.35 -1.85
CA ASP A 156 14.96 17.39 -0.95
C ASP A 156 16.22 18.07 -1.54
N ASP A 157 16.78 19.07 -0.84
CA ASP A 157 17.95 19.81 -1.33
C ASP A 157 19.20 18.91 -1.40
N GLU A 158 19.32 17.93 -0.49
CA GLU A 158 20.44 16.99 -0.43
C GLU A 158 20.28 15.79 -1.39
N GLN A 159 19.09 15.62 -1.98
CA GLN A 159 18.70 14.46 -2.80
C GLN A 159 18.85 13.11 -2.08
N ASP A 160 18.72 13.10 -0.75
CA ASP A 160 18.69 11.87 0.05
C ASP A 160 17.27 11.30 0.17
N GLN A 161 16.28 12.18 0.19
CA GLN A 161 14.86 11.83 0.29
C GLN A 161 14.09 12.18 -0.97
N MET A 162 12.95 11.53 -1.17
CA MET A 162 12.08 11.79 -2.32
C MET A 162 10.60 11.76 -1.96
N MET A 163 9.83 12.45 -2.80
CA MET A 163 8.38 12.34 -2.85
C MET A 163 7.93 12.06 -4.28
N LEU A 164 6.96 11.17 -4.44
CA LEU A 164 6.29 10.96 -5.72
C LEU A 164 5.35 12.13 -6.03
N PRO A 165 5.03 12.39 -7.31
CA PRO A 165 3.96 13.32 -7.65
C PRO A 165 2.61 12.96 -6.99
N SER A 166 2.32 11.67 -6.76
CA SER A 166 1.15 11.23 -5.99
C SER A 166 1.23 11.55 -4.50
N ASP A 167 2.43 11.64 -3.91
CA ASP A 167 2.59 12.06 -2.51
C ASP A 167 2.34 13.56 -2.39
N MET A 168 2.90 14.34 -3.32
CA MET A 168 2.65 15.78 -3.41
C MET A 168 1.18 16.09 -3.73
N ALA A 169 0.43 15.18 -4.34
CA ALA A 169 -1.01 15.31 -4.55
C ALA A 169 -1.76 15.43 -3.21
N LEU A 170 -1.25 14.85 -2.12
CA LEU A 170 -1.86 14.95 -0.80
C LEU A 170 -1.84 16.40 -0.26
N LEU A 171 -1.01 17.29 -0.82
CA LEU A 171 -0.95 18.70 -0.44
C LEU A 171 -1.68 19.63 -1.42
N GLN A 172 -2.22 19.09 -2.52
CA GLN A 172 -2.89 19.85 -3.59
C GLN A 172 -4.41 19.93 -3.41
N ASP A 173 -4.98 19.07 -2.58
CA ASP A 173 -6.42 19.03 -2.27
C ASP A 173 -6.63 19.35 -0.79
N ASP A 174 -7.64 20.18 -0.47
CA ASP A 174 -7.83 20.71 0.88
C ASP A 174 -8.13 19.63 1.92
N GLU A 175 -8.93 18.61 1.58
CA GLU A 175 -9.28 17.53 2.51
C GLU A 175 -8.08 16.60 2.72
N PHE A 176 -7.36 16.25 1.65
CA PHE A 176 -6.12 15.46 1.79
C PHE A 176 -5.09 16.18 2.63
N LYS A 177 -4.90 17.48 2.35
CA LYS A 177 -3.92 18.32 3.02
C LYS A 177 -4.23 18.47 4.51
N TYR A 178 -5.52 18.59 4.85
CA TYR A 178 -5.96 18.60 6.23
C TYR A 178 -5.50 17.33 6.97
N TRP A 179 -5.74 16.15 6.42
CA TRP A 179 -5.33 14.89 7.04
C TRP A 179 -3.82 14.71 7.07
N ALA A 180 -3.09 15.10 6.02
CA ALA A 180 -1.64 15.03 5.97
C ALA A 180 -1.00 15.86 7.10
N HIS A 181 -1.39 17.13 7.24
CA HIS A 181 -0.92 17.97 8.35
C HIS A 181 -1.39 17.50 9.73
N THR A 182 -2.54 16.82 9.81
CA THR A 182 -3.04 16.25 11.07
C THR A 182 -2.15 15.08 11.50
N TYR A 183 -1.81 14.17 10.60
CA TYR A 183 -0.94 13.03 10.89
C TYR A 183 0.51 13.42 11.13
N ALA A 184 1.01 14.47 10.48
CA ALA A 184 2.32 15.05 10.79
C ALA A 184 2.44 15.47 12.27
N LYS A 185 1.34 15.94 12.88
CA LYS A 185 1.32 16.43 14.26
C LYS A 185 0.92 15.39 15.31
N ASP A 186 0.30 14.29 14.89
CA ASP A 186 -0.24 13.28 15.79
C ASP A 186 -0.01 11.86 15.25
N GLN A 187 1.15 11.29 15.60
CA GLN A 187 1.50 9.92 15.25
C GLN A 187 0.49 8.90 15.80
N LYS A 188 -0.06 9.14 16.99
CA LYS A 188 -1.01 8.19 17.59
C LYS A 188 -2.29 8.14 16.77
N LEU A 189 -2.82 9.30 16.36
CA LEU A 189 -4.00 9.37 15.51
C LEU A 189 -3.73 8.75 14.14
N PHE A 190 -2.56 9.00 13.55
CA PHE A 190 -2.13 8.33 12.32
C PHE A 190 -2.16 6.80 12.48
N PHE A 191 -1.56 6.27 13.55
CA PHE A 191 -1.51 4.83 13.81
C PHE A 191 -2.91 4.24 13.98
N ASP A 192 -3.78 4.91 14.75
CA ASP A 192 -5.15 4.46 14.98
C ASP A 192 -5.97 4.42 13.68
N HIS A 193 -5.76 5.37 12.78
CA HIS A 193 -6.44 5.46 11.49
C HIS A 193 -5.86 4.49 10.46
N PHE A 194 -4.53 4.40 10.38
CA PHE A 194 -3.83 3.46 9.51
C PHE A 194 -4.22 2.02 9.83
N ALA A 195 -4.26 1.64 11.11
CA ALA A 195 -4.63 0.29 11.52
C ALA A 195 -6.02 -0.12 11.03
N LYS A 196 -6.99 0.81 11.13
CA LYS A 196 -8.37 0.59 10.67
C LYS A 196 -8.45 0.52 9.14
N ALA A 197 -7.81 1.46 8.45
CA ALA A 197 -7.82 1.51 6.99
C ALA A 197 -7.09 0.30 6.37
N TYR A 198 -5.96 -0.11 6.93
CA TYR A 198 -5.21 -1.27 6.49
C TYR A 198 -5.94 -2.58 6.81
N SER A 199 -6.54 -2.71 8.01
CA SER A 199 -7.42 -3.87 8.31
C SER A 199 -8.58 -3.98 7.32
N LYS A 200 -9.24 -2.86 7.00
CA LYS A 200 -10.28 -2.78 5.96
C LYS A 200 -9.74 -3.20 4.58
N LEU A 201 -8.56 -2.72 4.19
CA LEU A 201 -7.89 -3.11 2.93
C LEU A 201 -7.69 -4.61 2.84
N LEU A 202 -7.19 -5.24 3.90
CA LEU A 202 -6.96 -6.68 3.91
C LEU A 202 -8.27 -7.47 3.79
N GLU A 203 -9.39 -6.94 4.27
CA GLU A 203 -10.70 -7.59 4.27
C GLU A 203 -11.60 -7.27 3.06
N LEU A 204 -11.11 -6.49 2.08
CA LEU A 204 -11.89 -6.20 0.87
C LEU A 204 -12.28 -7.47 0.11
N GLY A 205 -13.55 -7.56 -0.26
CA GLY A 205 -14.11 -8.69 -1.00
C GLY A 205 -14.28 -9.99 -0.19
N ILE A 206 -13.91 -10.00 1.10
CA ILE A 206 -14.09 -11.16 1.97
C ILE A 206 -15.48 -11.13 2.59
N HIS A 207 -16.27 -12.17 2.31
CA HIS A 207 -17.54 -12.38 2.98
C HIS A 207 -17.36 -13.31 4.17
N ARG A 208 -17.79 -12.87 5.36
CA ARG A 208 -17.76 -13.67 6.58
C ARG A 208 -19.18 -14.01 7.01
N ASP A 209 -19.40 -15.22 7.50
CA ASP A 209 -20.69 -15.61 8.06
C ASP A 209 -20.95 -14.99 9.45
N SER A 210 -22.09 -15.33 10.04
CA SER A 210 -22.47 -14.87 11.38
C SER A 210 -21.51 -15.28 12.51
N ASN A 211 -20.61 -16.24 12.27
CA ASN A 211 -19.57 -16.66 13.20
C ASN A 211 -18.21 -16.00 12.89
N GLY A 212 -18.15 -15.08 11.93
CA GLY A 212 -16.92 -14.40 11.52
C GLY A 212 -15.99 -15.24 10.64
N ILE A 213 -16.45 -16.41 10.19
CA ILE A 213 -15.65 -17.33 9.36
C ILE A 213 -15.76 -16.87 7.91
N ALA A 214 -14.62 -16.67 7.25
CA ALA A 214 -14.59 -16.36 5.83
C ALA A 214 -15.26 -17.50 5.04
N ARG A 215 -16.24 -17.15 4.22
CA ARG A 215 -16.94 -18.07 3.34
C ARG A 215 -16.54 -17.78 1.90
N VAL A 216 -16.32 -18.84 1.15
CA VAL A 216 -16.04 -18.77 -0.28
C VAL A 216 -17.29 -18.22 -0.97
N ASN A 217 -17.25 -16.96 -1.38
CA ASN A 217 -18.27 -16.42 -2.26
C ASN A 217 -17.98 -16.87 -3.69
N LYS A 218 -18.54 -18.02 -4.10
CA LYS A 218 -18.79 -18.30 -5.52
C LYS A 218 -19.98 -17.46 -6.04
N PHE A 219 -20.08 -16.17 -5.69
CA PHE A 219 -21.11 -15.34 -6.34
C PHE A 219 -20.72 -15.16 -7.80
N ALA A 220 -21.68 -15.44 -8.66
CA ALA A 220 -21.52 -15.60 -10.08
C ALA A 220 -20.87 -14.36 -10.72
N ARG A 221 -19.65 -14.54 -11.25
CA ARG A 221 -18.99 -14.07 -12.49
C ARG A 221 -19.44 -12.78 -13.23
N ASN A 222 -20.47 -12.06 -12.81
CA ASN A 222 -21.19 -11.12 -13.68
C ASN A 222 -21.34 -9.69 -13.13
N ASN A 223 -20.86 -9.32 -11.93
CA ASN A 223 -21.10 -7.97 -11.39
C ASN A 223 -19.94 -7.36 -10.57
N LEU A 224 -18.70 -7.38 -11.07
CA LEU A 224 -17.60 -6.49 -10.63
C LEU A 224 -16.77 -6.01 -11.81
#